data_AF-A0A846YG82-F1
#
_entry.id   AF-A0A846YG82-F1
#
_cell.length_a   1.000
_cell.length_b   1.000
_cell.length_c   1.000
_cell.angle_alpha   90.00
_cell.angle_beta   90.00
_cell.angle_gamma   90.00
#
_symmetry.space_group_name_H-M   'P 1'
#
loop_
_entity.id
_entity.type
_entity.pdbx_description
1 polymer ?
#
loop_
_entity_poly.entity_id
_entity_poly.type
_entity_poly.pdbx_seq_one_letter_code
_entity_poly.pdbx_strand_id
1 'polypeptide(L)'
;MTLVVVVLVAGLGVGGYFLLAGGGGAGNPRAVAQQFVDGDGANKELICASDLAKIEEAGASAPRPTEPVTVPDGAAATSELVSVDVPEGSDKGTFTVKTDVTVGTQSHSQTVEYDLVEEDGDWKVCGILDPSEPGNSDTGKPEGTDPGAPGSSDSESNSADGDPRAVAQQFVDSRGVDKTLICEADVRKLELAEKRGSPPLELPETEFSVLEITEVDVPAGGDRGTFTLEFGAKGSSVPVKTVYYDLVEEDGEWKVCGVLTAWIS
;
A
#
# COMPACT_ATOMS: atom_id res chain seq x y z
N MET A 1 4.54 -4.95 1.24
CA MET A 1 3.67 -4.84 2.44
C MET A 1 4.05 -3.61 3.27
N THR A 2 3.76 -2.39 2.78
CA THR A 2 4.18 -1.13 3.45
C THR A 2 3.14 0.00 3.36
N LEU A 3 2.07 -0.17 2.57
CA LEU A 3 1.14 0.92 2.25
C LEU A 3 0.18 1.26 3.41
N VAL A 4 -0.14 0.29 4.25
CA VAL A 4 -1.15 0.45 5.30
C VAL A 4 -0.63 1.25 6.48
N VAL A 5 0.70 1.25 6.70
CA VAL A 5 1.34 2.06 7.74
C VAL A 5 1.22 3.55 7.42
N VAL A 6 1.23 3.96 6.14
CA VAL A 6 1.30 5.37 5.76
C VAL A 6 -0.04 6.10 5.88
N VAL A 7 -1.15 5.41 5.59
CA VAL A 7 -2.50 6.01 5.75
C VAL A 7 -2.80 6.29 7.23
N LEU A 8 -2.30 5.45 8.14
CA LEU A 8 -2.46 5.64 9.58
C LEU A 8 -1.60 6.80 10.12
N VAL A 9 -0.46 7.11 9.48
CA VAL A 9 0.41 8.23 9.88
C VAL A 9 -0.11 9.58 9.34
N ALA A 10 -0.89 9.61 8.26
CA ALA A 10 -1.47 10.83 7.71
C ALA A 10 -2.64 11.40 8.56
N GLY A 11 -3.19 10.63 9.49
CA GLY A 11 -4.26 11.05 10.41
C GLY A 11 -3.81 11.88 11.63
N LEU A 12 -2.52 12.24 11.75
CA LEU A 12 -1.99 12.98 12.92
C LEU A 12 -2.16 14.51 12.81
N GLY A 13 -3.29 14.95 12.26
CA GLY A 13 -3.38 16.28 11.67
C GLY A 13 -4.51 17.21 12.09
N VAL A 14 -5.41 16.92 13.04
CA VAL A 14 -6.30 17.97 13.61
C VAL A 14 -6.78 17.63 15.03
N GLY A 15 -6.41 18.50 16.00
CA GLY A 15 -7.27 18.97 17.10
C GLY A 15 -8.03 17.96 17.96
N GLY A 16 -7.49 17.69 19.16
CA GLY A 16 -8.11 16.83 20.16
C GLY A 16 -9.53 17.19 20.60
N TYR A 17 -10.34 16.14 20.78
CA TYR A 17 -11.43 16.10 21.75
C TYR A 17 -11.84 14.66 22.05
N PHE A 18 -11.08 13.89 22.84
CA PHE A 18 -11.64 12.69 23.50
C PHE A 18 -11.01 12.49 24.88
N LEU A 19 -11.51 13.27 25.85
CA LEU A 19 -11.28 13.05 27.29
C LEU A 19 -12.55 12.56 28.02
N LEU A 20 -13.65 12.26 27.33
CA LEU A 20 -14.93 11.95 27.99
C LEU A 20 -15.81 10.97 27.19
N ALA A 21 -15.47 9.69 27.20
CA ALA A 21 -16.46 8.60 27.19
C ALA A 21 -15.79 7.35 27.80
N GLY A 22 -16.38 6.86 28.90
CA GLY A 22 -15.71 5.95 29.83
C GLY A 22 -15.45 4.55 29.29
N GLY A 23 -14.30 4.02 29.72
CA GLY A 23 -14.14 2.72 30.37
C GLY A 23 -14.85 1.51 29.77
N GLY A 24 -14.04 0.55 29.33
CA GLY A 24 -14.39 -0.86 29.31
C GLY A 24 -14.40 -1.44 27.91
N GLY A 25 -13.28 -2.05 27.53
CA GLY A 25 -13.12 -2.88 26.32
C GLY A 25 -14.01 -4.13 26.26
N ALA A 26 -15.00 -4.25 27.15
CA ALA A 26 -15.98 -5.33 27.19
C ALA A 26 -17.20 -5.03 26.29
N GLY A 27 -16.95 -4.45 25.12
CA GLY A 27 -17.99 -4.11 24.14
C GLY A 27 -18.29 -5.28 23.21
N ASN A 28 -19.52 -5.35 22.69
CA ASN A 28 -19.79 -6.25 21.57
C ASN A 28 -18.85 -5.91 20.39
N PRO A 29 -18.54 -6.86 19.50
CA PRO A 29 -17.56 -6.67 18.42
C PRO A 29 -17.89 -5.47 17.52
N ARG A 30 -19.18 -5.18 17.32
CA ARG A 30 -19.64 -4.03 16.53
C ARG A 30 -19.30 -2.69 17.19
N ALA A 31 -19.37 -2.59 18.51
CA ALA A 31 -19.03 -1.38 19.25
C ALA A 31 -17.52 -1.10 19.20
N VAL A 32 -16.69 -2.14 19.30
CA VAL A 32 -15.23 -2.03 19.14
C VAL A 32 -14.87 -1.57 17.72
N ALA A 33 -15.45 -2.20 16.70
CA ALA A 33 -15.24 -1.79 15.30
C ALA A 33 -15.66 -0.33 15.06
N GLN A 34 -16.79 0.11 15.63
CA GLN A 34 -17.24 1.49 15.50
C GLN A 34 -16.30 2.46 16.23
N GLN A 35 -15.86 2.16 17.45
CA GLN A 35 -14.89 3.00 18.17
C GLN A 35 -13.54 3.08 17.48
N PHE A 36 -13.12 2.00 16.79
CA PHE A 36 -11.92 2.02 15.97
C PHE A 36 -12.06 3.00 14.80
N VAL A 37 -13.19 2.95 14.08
CA VAL A 37 -13.47 3.86 12.97
C VAL A 37 -13.64 5.30 13.44
N ASP A 38 -14.43 5.54 14.49
CA ASP A 38 -14.70 6.88 15.03
C ASP A 38 -13.45 7.53 15.65
N GLY A 39 -12.51 6.71 16.11
CA GLY A 39 -11.24 7.15 16.66
C GLY A 39 -10.10 7.21 15.65
N ASP A 40 -10.38 7.05 14.35
CA ASP A 40 -9.39 7.02 13.26
C ASP A 40 -8.23 6.04 13.53
N GLY A 41 -8.51 4.92 14.20
CA GLY A 41 -7.50 3.92 14.58
C GLY A 41 -6.49 4.37 15.65
N ALA A 42 -6.68 5.53 16.29
CA ALA A 42 -5.75 6.06 17.30
C ALA A 42 -5.87 5.40 18.68
N ASN A 43 -6.97 4.67 18.92
CA ASN A 43 -7.26 4.02 20.20
C ASN A 43 -6.43 2.74 20.36
N LYS A 44 -5.20 2.89 20.86
CA LYS A 44 -4.24 1.79 21.07
C LYS A 44 -4.80 0.62 21.87
N GLU A 45 -5.70 0.89 22.80
CA GLU A 45 -6.36 -0.11 23.64
C GLU A 45 -7.33 -1.02 22.89
N LEU A 46 -7.77 -0.63 21.69
CA LEU A 46 -8.61 -1.43 20.81
C LEU A 46 -7.78 -2.30 19.88
N ILE A 47 -6.46 -2.10 19.80
CA ILE A 47 -5.56 -2.83 18.90
C ILE A 47 -4.98 -4.03 19.64
N CYS A 48 -4.88 -5.16 18.93
CA CYS A 48 -4.25 -6.37 19.46
C CYS A 48 -2.78 -6.11 19.87
N ALA A 49 -2.33 -6.74 20.95
CA ALA A 49 -1.02 -6.47 21.51
C ALA A 49 0.13 -6.73 20.51
N SER A 50 -0.03 -7.73 19.62
CA SER A 50 0.95 -8.04 18.57
C SER A 50 1.13 -6.91 17.57
N ASP A 51 0.04 -6.30 17.12
CA ASP A 51 0.09 -5.24 16.12
C ASP A 51 0.52 -3.93 16.75
N LEU A 52 0.10 -3.66 17.99
CA LEU A 52 0.56 -2.51 18.73
C LEU A 52 2.09 -2.51 18.89
N ALA A 53 2.68 -3.66 19.22
CA ALA A 53 4.13 -3.81 19.33
C ALA A 53 4.85 -3.49 18.01
N LYS A 54 4.33 -3.99 16.89
CA LYS A 54 4.86 -3.71 15.55
C LYS A 54 4.72 -2.24 15.17
N ILE A 55 3.59 -1.60 15.49
CA ILE A 55 3.37 -0.17 15.25
C ILE A 55 4.37 0.67 16.06
N GLU A 56 4.62 0.30 17.31
CA GLU A 56 5.58 0.99 18.17
C GLU A 56 7.02 0.80 17.70
N GLU A 57 7.38 -0.40 17.26
CA GLU A 57 8.68 -0.70 16.65
C GLU A 57 8.90 0.08 15.35
N ALA A 58 7.89 0.11 14.47
CA ALA A 58 7.91 0.89 13.25
C ALA A 58 8.03 2.39 13.54
N GLY A 59 7.28 2.91 14.52
CA GLY A 59 7.36 4.31 14.93
C GLY A 59 8.69 4.70 15.59
N ALA A 60 9.35 3.77 16.29
CA ALA A 60 10.66 4.00 16.89
C ALA A 60 11.79 3.97 15.84
N SER A 61 11.63 3.14 14.80
CA SER A 61 12.61 2.94 13.74
C SER A 61 12.43 3.89 12.55
N ALA A 62 11.23 4.46 12.39
CA ALA A 62 10.94 5.42 11.34
C ALA A 62 11.77 6.69 11.52
N PRO A 63 12.42 7.20 10.45
CA PRO A 63 13.03 8.53 10.47
C PRO A 63 11.96 9.54 10.87
N ARG A 64 12.18 10.25 11.98
CA ARG A 64 11.30 11.37 12.33
C ARG A 64 11.44 12.41 11.23
N PRO A 65 10.35 12.80 10.54
CA PRO A 65 10.44 13.80 9.49
C PRO A 65 11.03 15.08 10.10
N THR A 66 12.11 15.57 9.50
CA THR A 66 12.80 16.79 9.96
C THR A 66 11.99 18.05 9.70
N GLU A 67 10.93 17.94 8.88
CA GLU A 67 9.99 18.99 8.58
C GLU A 67 8.55 18.52 8.88
N PRO A 68 7.66 19.42 9.33
CA PRO A 68 6.25 19.08 9.52
C PRO A 68 5.64 18.59 8.20
N VAL A 69 4.99 17.43 8.24
CA VAL A 69 4.20 16.95 7.10
C VAL A 69 3.09 17.98 6.86
N THR A 70 3.16 18.67 5.73
CA THR A 70 2.16 19.68 5.37
C THR A 70 1.06 18.98 4.58
N VAL A 71 -0.10 18.81 5.20
CA VAL A 71 -1.29 18.28 4.53
C VAL A 71 -1.79 19.36 3.56
N PRO A 72 -1.99 19.05 2.26
CA PRO A 72 -2.47 20.03 1.29
C PRO A 72 -3.83 20.62 1.71
N ASP A 73 -4.03 21.92 1.48
CA ASP A 73 -5.33 22.56 1.69
C ASP A 73 -6.41 21.85 0.86
N GLY A 74 -7.49 21.43 1.52
CA GLY A 74 -8.58 20.68 0.89
C GLY A 74 -8.40 19.16 0.88
N ALA A 75 -7.36 18.63 1.55
CA ALA A 75 -7.32 17.22 1.86
C ALA A 75 -8.34 16.88 2.96
N ALA A 76 -9.18 15.88 2.70
CA ALA A 76 -10.15 15.37 3.66
C ALA A 76 -10.16 13.84 3.59
N ALA A 77 -10.12 13.19 4.76
CA ALA A 77 -10.31 11.75 4.86
C ALA A 77 -11.54 11.49 5.72
N THR A 78 -12.40 10.57 5.28
CA THR A 78 -13.54 10.10 6.05
C THR A 78 -13.56 8.59 6.05
N SER A 79 -13.82 8.00 7.22
CA SER A 79 -13.93 6.55 7.40
C SER A 79 -15.35 6.18 7.80
N GLU A 80 -15.87 5.09 7.24
CA GLU A 80 -17.21 4.57 7.51
C GLU A 80 -17.14 3.06 7.78
N LEU A 81 -17.81 2.61 8.84
CA LEU A 81 -17.99 1.19 9.14
C LEU A 81 -19.08 0.59 8.23
N VAL A 82 -18.70 -0.32 7.35
CA VAL A 82 -19.61 -0.94 6.36
C VAL A 82 -20.28 -2.18 6.93
N SER A 83 -19.49 -3.11 7.45
CA SER A 83 -19.98 -4.40 7.94
C SER A 83 -19.17 -4.91 9.12
N VAL A 84 -19.79 -5.76 9.93
CA VAL A 84 -19.17 -6.52 11.01
C VAL A 84 -19.74 -7.92 10.93
N ASP A 85 -18.89 -8.92 10.77
CA ASP A 85 -19.25 -10.33 10.68
C ASP A 85 -18.55 -11.11 11.80
N VAL A 86 -19.33 -11.57 12.77
CA VAL A 86 -18.83 -12.41 13.86
C VAL A 86 -19.72 -13.64 13.96
N PRO A 87 -19.23 -14.83 13.60
CA PRO A 87 -19.99 -16.06 13.74
C PRO A 87 -20.42 -16.28 15.20
N GLU A 88 -21.64 -16.78 15.38
CA GLU A 88 -22.19 -17.00 16.73
C GLU A 88 -21.33 -17.99 17.52
N GLY A 89 -20.91 -17.57 18.73
CA GLY A 89 -20.05 -18.38 19.60
C GLY A 89 -18.57 -18.43 19.17
N SER A 90 -18.17 -17.61 18.19
CA SER A 90 -16.77 -17.44 17.79
C SER A 90 -16.07 -16.38 18.64
N ASP A 91 -14.80 -16.60 18.90
CA ASP A 91 -13.83 -15.65 19.49
C ASP A 91 -13.14 -14.80 18.41
N LYS A 92 -13.57 -14.94 17.15
CA LYS A 92 -13.05 -14.25 15.98
C LYS A 92 -14.15 -13.79 15.05
N GLY A 93 -13.91 -12.69 14.36
CA GLY A 93 -14.72 -12.21 13.25
C GLY A 93 -13.95 -11.19 12.43
N THR A 94 -14.65 -10.49 11.55
CA THR A 94 -14.07 -9.44 10.71
C THR A 94 -14.98 -8.22 10.68
N PHE A 95 -14.43 -7.08 10.26
CA PHE A 95 -15.22 -5.91 9.92
C PHE A 95 -14.59 -5.17 8.75
N THR A 96 -15.43 -4.42 8.05
CA THR A 96 -15.06 -3.75 6.82
C THR A 96 -15.20 -2.25 7.01
N VAL A 97 -14.16 -1.51 6.68
CA VAL A 97 -14.13 -0.04 6.73
C VAL A 97 -13.96 0.51 5.32
N LYS A 98 -14.78 1.47 4.95
CA LYS A 98 -14.62 2.26 3.75
C LYS A 98 -13.94 3.57 4.11
N THR A 99 -12.84 3.90 3.44
CA THR A 99 -12.13 5.16 3.60
C THR A 99 -12.20 5.93 2.30
N ASP A 100 -12.75 7.14 2.36
CA ASP A 100 -12.75 8.08 1.26
C ASP A 100 -11.70 9.16 1.54
N VAL A 101 -10.74 9.31 0.64
CA VAL A 101 -9.69 10.33 0.71
C VAL A 101 -9.88 11.29 -0.46
N THR A 102 -10.10 12.55 -0.15
CA THR A 102 -10.14 13.64 -1.13
C THR A 102 -8.86 14.44 -1.03
N VAL A 103 -8.21 14.71 -2.16
CA VAL A 103 -7.06 15.61 -2.28
C VAL A 103 -7.34 16.54 -3.46
N GLY A 104 -7.57 17.83 -3.17
CA GLY A 104 -7.95 18.80 -4.18
C GLY A 104 -9.31 18.46 -4.82
N THR A 105 -9.32 18.20 -6.12
CA THR A 105 -10.54 17.81 -6.87
C THR A 105 -10.69 16.31 -7.08
N GLN A 106 -9.72 15.51 -6.61
CA GLN A 106 -9.71 14.07 -6.77
C GLN A 106 -10.18 13.40 -5.49
N SER A 107 -11.07 12.42 -5.62
CA SER A 107 -11.54 11.57 -4.53
C SER A 107 -11.19 10.12 -4.83
N HIS A 108 -10.53 9.46 -3.91
CA HIS A 108 -10.26 8.03 -3.94
C HIS A 108 -11.04 7.35 -2.81
N SER A 109 -11.52 6.14 -3.06
CA SER A 109 -12.30 5.36 -2.10
C SER A 109 -11.71 3.96 -2.04
N GLN A 110 -11.34 3.52 -0.85
CA GLN A 110 -10.82 2.20 -0.59
C GLN A 110 -11.68 1.51 0.46
N THR A 111 -11.81 0.19 0.36
CA THR A 111 -12.53 -0.63 1.34
C THR A 111 -11.58 -1.68 1.85
N VAL A 112 -11.44 -1.77 3.17
CA VAL A 112 -10.42 -2.57 3.86
C VAL A 112 -11.11 -3.47 4.87
N GLU A 113 -10.76 -4.75 4.89
CA GLU A 113 -11.21 -5.71 5.89
C GLU A 113 -10.17 -5.88 7.00
N TYR A 114 -10.63 -5.85 8.24
CA TYR A 114 -9.83 -6.02 9.46
C TYR A 114 -10.35 -7.18 10.28
N ASP A 115 -9.46 -7.80 11.05
CA ASP A 115 -9.81 -8.89 11.95
C ASP A 115 -10.28 -8.36 13.30
N LEU A 116 -11.26 -9.05 13.89
CA LEU A 116 -11.67 -8.91 15.28
C LEU A 116 -11.34 -10.19 16.02
N VAL A 117 -10.65 -10.07 17.14
CA VAL A 117 -10.27 -11.20 17.99
C VAL A 117 -10.59 -10.87 19.44
N GLU A 118 -11.17 -11.81 20.16
CA GLU A 118 -11.36 -11.72 21.60
C GLU A 118 -10.05 -12.08 22.32
N GLU A 119 -9.41 -11.09 22.96
CA GLU A 119 -8.21 -11.27 23.79
C GLU A 119 -8.56 -10.94 25.25
N ASP A 120 -8.29 -11.87 26.16
CA ASP A 120 -8.54 -11.72 27.60
C ASP A 120 -9.98 -11.30 27.98
N GLY A 121 -10.96 -11.65 27.13
CA GLY A 121 -12.39 -11.31 27.32
C GLY A 121 -12.80 -9.95 26.78
N ASP A 122 -11.90 -9.25 26.07
CA ASP A 122 -12.17 -7.99 25.38
C ASP A 122 -11.98 -8.18 23.86
N TRP A 123 -12.86 -7.62 23.05
CA TRP A 123 -12.69 -7.62 21.60
C TRP A 123 -11.62 -6.60 21.19
N LYS A 124 -10.71 -7.02 20.30
CA LYS A 124 -9.60 -6.24 19.77
C LYS A 124 -9.58 -6.31 18.24
N VAL A 125 -9.05 -5.27 17.62
CA VAL A 125 -8.76 -5.16 16.19
C VAL A 125 -7.35 -5.69 15.94
N CYS A 126 -7.28 -6.73 15.12
CA CYS A 126 -6.06 -7.41 14.70
C CYS A 126 -5.88 -7.26 13.18
N GLY A 127 -4.67 -7.55 12.68
CA GLY A 127 -4.36 -7.54 11.26
C GLY A 127 -4.24 -6.13 10.67
N ILE A 128 -4.03 -5.10 11.48
CA ILE A 128 -3.99 -3.70 11.00
C ILE A 128 -2.86 -3.48 9.98
N LEU A 129 -1.78 -4.24 10.09
CA LEU A 129 -0.62 -4.11 9.21
C LEU A 129 -0.71 -4.99 7.95
N ASP A 130 -1.61 -5.97 7.95
CA ASP A 130 -1.81 -6.93 6.88
C ASP A 130 -3.31 -7.08 6.55
N PRO A 131 -4.03 -5.99 6.26
CA PRO A 131 -5.46 -6.07 6.01
C PRO A 131 -5.75 -6.79 4.68
N SER A 132 -6.87 -7.49 4.65
CA SER A 132 -7.30 -8.25 3.48
C SER A 132 -8.20 -7.41 2.58
N GLU A 133 -8.19 -7.70 1.27
CA GLU A 133 -9.24 -7.18 0.39
C GLU A 133 -10.59 -7.83 0.75
N PRO A 134 -11.69 -7.05 0.78
CA PRO A 134 -12.99 -7.58 1.15
C PRO A 134 -13.41 -8.71 0.18
N GLY A 135 -13.66 -9.89 0.74
CA GLY A 135 -14.06 -11.08 -0.01
C GLY A 135 -12.92 -12.04 -0.40
N ASN A 136 -11.70 -11.82 0.09
CA ASN A 136 -10.55 -12.72 -0.13
C ASN A 136 -10.06 -13.34 1.18
N SER A 137 -10.97 -13.92 1.97
CA SER A 137 -10.66 -14.53 3.27
C SER A 137 -10.07 -15.95 3.11
N ASP A 138 -9.01 -16.10 2.31
CA ASP A 138 -8.22 -17.34 2.26
C ASP A 138 -7.07 -17.24 3.27
N THR A 139 -7.31 -17.75 4.48
CA THR A 139 -6.32 -17.87 5.55
C THR A 139 -5.31 -18.99 5.24
N GLY A 140 -4.41 -18.71 4.30
CA GLY A 140 -3.26 -19.55 3.95
C GLY A 140 -1.96 -19.05 4.58
N LYS A 141 -1.62 -19.59 5.76
CA LYS A 141 -0.33 -19.44 6.46
C LYS A 141 0.89 -19.70 5.53
N PRO A 142 1.94 -18.86 5.51
CA PRO A 142 3.21 -19.25 4.92
C PRO A 142 4.04 -20.07 5.93
N GLU A 143 4.34 -21.32 5.59
CA GLU A 143 5.41 -22.11 6.20
C GLU A 143 6.77 -21.61 5.71
N GLY A 144 7.70 -21.42 6.64
CA GLY A 144 9.00 -20.81 6.38
C GLY A 144 10.09 -21.75 5.89
N THR A 145 11.21 -21.15 5.46
CA THR A 145 12.59 -21.69 5.48
C THR A 145 13.53 -20.50 5.19
N ASP A 146 14.27 -19.98 6.17
CA ASP A 146 15.65 -20.31 6.60
C ASP A 146 16.70 -19.36 5.95
N PRO A 147 17.53 -18.60 6.73
CA PRO A 147 18.32 -17.49 6.21
C PRO A 147 19.75 -17.89 5.80
N GLY A 148 20.11 -17.62 4.55
CA GLY A 148 21.47 -17.72 4.01
C GLY A 148 22.16 -16.35 3.92
N ALA A 149 23.39 -16.28 4.43
CA ALA A 149 24.26 -15.12 4.65
C ALA A 149 24.67 -14.30 3.39
N PRO A 150 25.23 -13.07 3.55
CA PRO A 150 25.39 -12.11 2.46
C PRO A 150 26.70 -12.30 1.68
N GLY A 151 26.60 -12.27 0.36
CA GLY A 151 27.74 -12.10 -0.54
C GLY A 151 27.80 -10.65 -1.02
N SER A 152 28.86 -9.94 -0.63
CA SER A 152 29.25 -8.67 -1.24
C SER A 152 29.65 -8.92 -2.69
N SER A 153 29.14 -8.12 -3.63
CA SER A 153 29.68 -8.10 -4.99
C SER A 153 29.61 -6.70 -5.57
N ASP A 154 30.77 -6.35 -6.13
CA ASP A 154 31.20 -5.04 -6.54
C ASP A 154 30.45 -4.50 -7.76
N SER A 155 30.43 -3.18 -7.84
CA SER A 155 29.85 -2.40 -8.93
C SER A 155 30.68 -2.55 -10.22
N GLU A 156 30.10 -3.19 -11.24
CA GLU A 156 30.51 -3.03 -12.64
C GLU A 156 29.34 -2.49 -13.47
N SER A 157 29.61 -1.46 -14.27
CA SER A 157 28.62 -0.68 -15.00
C SER A 157 28.11 -1.37 -16.28
N ASN A 158 26.79 -1.49 -16.35
CA ASN A 158 25.90 -1.17 -17.48
C ASN A 158 26.16 -1.81 -18.84
N SER A 159 25.60 -3.01 -19.02
CA SER A 159 24.82 -3.32 -20.23
C SER A 159 23.44 -3.76 -19.75
N ALA A 160 22.39 -3.05 -20.16
CA ALA A 160 21.00 -3.28 -19.72
C ALA A 160 20.39 -4.59 -20.26
N ASP A 161 21.16 -5.36 -21.03
CA ASP A 161 20.72 -6.59 -21.68
C ASP A 161 20.74 -7.74 -20.68
N GLY A 162 19.66 -7.84 -19.89
CA GLY A 162 19.34 -9.03 -19.10
C GLY A 162 19.07 -8.80 -17.62
N ASP A 163 19.29 -7.60 -17.08
CA ASP A 163 18.97 -7.28 -15.68
C ASP A 163 17.54 -6.69 -15.58
N PRO A 164 16.57 -7.39 -14.98
CA PRO A 164 15.21 -6.88 -14.79
C PRO A 164 15.18 -5.57 -13.99
N ARG A 165 16.13 -5.36 -13.07
CA ARG A 165 16.23 -4.11 -12.31
C ARG A 165 16.66 -2.94 -13.19
N ALA A 166 17.56 -3.17 -14.14
CA ALA A 166 17.98 -2.15 -15.09
C ALA A 166 16.82 -1.73 -16.01
N VAL A 167 16.00 -2.69 -16.46
CA VAL A 167 14.80 -2.40 -17.25
C VAL A 167 13.78 -1.60 -16.45
N ALA A 168 13.52 -1.96 -15.19
CA ALA A 168 12.63 -1.19 -14.31
C ALA A 168 13.15 0.25 -14.12
N GLN A 169 14.45 0.44 -13.92
CA GLN A 169 15.05 1.77 -13.79
C GLN A 169 14.94 2.57 -15.09
N GLN A 170 15.22 1.98 -16.25
CA GLN A 170 15.10 2.66 -17.54
C GLN A 170 13.63 3.03 -17.85
N PHE A 171 12.68 2.20 -17.44
CA PHE A 171 11.26 2.50 -17.54
C PHE A 171 10.89 3.73 -16.69
N VAL A 172 11.40 3.82 -15.45
CA VAL A 172 11.21 5.00 -14.60
C VAL A 172 11.88 6.24 -15.18
N ASP A 173 13.14 6.13 -15.62
CA ASP A 173 13.93 7.24 -16.16
C ASP A 173 13.31 7.82 -17.45
N SER A 174 12.75 6.94 -18.29
CA SER A 174 11.97 7.32 -19.47
C SER A 174 10.53 7.74 -19.15
N ARG A 175 10.13 7.74 -17.88
CA ARG A 175 8.79 8.08 -17.43
C ARG A 175 7.68 7.21 -18.03
N GLY A 176 8.00 5.96 -18.30
CA GLY A 176 7.11 5.00 -18.93
C GLY A 176 6.75 5.33 -20.38
N VAL A 177 7.45 6.27 -21.04
CA VAL A 177 7.16 6.64 -22.43
C VAL A 177 7.94 5.78 -23.43
N ASP A 178 8.99 5.10 -22.98
CA ASP A 178 9.78 4.21 -23.84
C ASP A 178 9.02 2.90 -24.08
N LYS A 179 8.27 2.88 -25.19
CA LYS A 179 7.49 1.72 -25.64
C LYS A 179 8.36 0.48 -25.89
N THR A 180 9.68 0.61 -26.04
CA THR A 180 10.57 -0.55 -26.23
C THR A 180 10.75 -1.35 -24.95
N LEU A 181 10.45 -0.75 -23.79
CA LEU A 181 10.51 -1.38 -22.47
C LEU A 181 9.16 -1.97 -22.03
N ILE A 182 8.09 -1.78 -22.82
CA ILE A 182 6.73 -2.20 -22.47
C ILE A 182 6.37 -3.45 -23.26
N CYS A 183 5.67 -4.38 -22.63
CA CYS A 183 5.17 -5.59 -23.28
C CYS A 183 4.30 -5.26 -24.49
N GLU A 184 4.43 -6.05 -25.56
CA GLU A 184 3.80 -5.75 -26.86
C GLU A 184 2.26 -5.58 -26.73
N ALA A 185 1.63 -6.40 -25.88
CA ALA A 185 0.20 -6.36 -25.62
C ALA A 185 -0.28 -5.00 -25.09
N ASP A 186 0.51 -4.35 -24.23
CA ASP A 186 0.16 -3.06 -23.65
C ASP A 186 0.51 -1.90 -24.58
N VAL A 187 1.60 -2.00 -25.35
CA VAL A 187 1.92 -1.04 -26.42
C VAL A 187 0.75 -0.92 -27.41
N ARG A 188 0.18 -2.05 -27.86
CA ARG A 188 -0.96 -2.04 -28.79
C ARG A 188 -2.19 -1.34 -28.19
N LYS A 189 -2.44 -1.51 -26.90
CA LYS A 189 -3.56 -0.82 -26.21
C LYS A 189 -3.28 0.67 -26.07
N LEU A 190 -2.04 1.07 -25.75
CA LEU A 190 -1.61 2.46 -25.68
C LEU A 190 -1.77 3.17 -27.03
N GLU A 191 -1.29 2.56 -28.12
CA GLU A 191 -1.47 3.11 -29.47
C GLU A 191 -2.94 3.22 -29.88
N LEU A 192 -3.79 2.28 -29.45
CA LEU A 192 -5.22 2.34 -29.72
C LEU A 192 -5.88 3.50 -28.94
N ALA A 193 -5.45 3.75 -27.70
CA ALA A 193 -5.92 4.88 -26.90
C ALA A 193 -5.48 6.22 -27.52
N GLU A 194 -4.21 6.35 -27.94
CA GLU A 194 -3.68 7.52 -28.65
C GLU A 194 -4.47 7.80 -29.94
N LYS A 195 -4.75 6.77 -30.75
CA LYS A 195 -5.58 6.89 -31.96
C LYS A 195 -7.01 7.37 -31.67
N ARG A 196 -7.51 7.13 -30.46
CA ARG A 196 -8.83 7.59 -29.99
C ARG A 196 -8.80 8.99 -29.38
N GLY A 197 -7.64 9.65 -29.36
CA GLY A 197 -7.47 11.00 -28.81
C GLY A 197 -7.27 11.02 -27.29
N SER A 198 -6.98 9.88 -26.67
CA SER A 198 -6.49 9.88 -25.28
C SER A 198 -5.12 10.55 -25.23
N PRO A 199 -4.82 11.33 -24.18
CA PRO A 199 -3.46 11.85 -23.98
C PRO A 199 -2.46 10.70 -23.87
N PRO A 200 -1.19 10.92 -24.27
CA PRO A 200 -0.14 9.94 -24.08
C PRO A 200 0.00 9.58 -22.59
N LEU A 201 0.32 8.32 -22.33
CA LEU A 201 0.58 7.86 -20.97
C LEU A 201 1.94 8.41 -20.53
N GLU A 202 1.93 9.37 -19.61
CA GLU A 202 3.13 9.96 -19.00
C GLU A 202 2.99 9.86 -17.49
N LEU A 203 4.00 9.33 -16.77
CA LEU A 203 4.04 9.32 -15.29
C LEU A 203 3.55 10.67 -14.74
N PRO A 204 2.67 10.69 -13.71
CA PRO A 204 1.91 11.89 -13.36
C PRO A 204 2.82 12.92 -12.67
N GLU A 205 3.54 13.72 -13.44
CA GLU A 205 4.56 14.64 -12.94
C GLU A 205 4.02 15.95 -12.37
N THR A 206 2.76 16.29 -12.68
CA THR A 206 2.22 17.59 -12.27
C THR A 206 1.99 17.66 -10.77
N GLU A 207 1.79 16.51 -10.12
CA GLU A 207 1.48 16.41 -8.69
C GLU A 207 2.39 15.45 -7.93
N PHE A 208 3.05 14.50 -8.64
CA PHE A 208 3.88 13.46 -8.02
C PHE A 208 5.30 13.44 -8.57
N SER A 209 6.25 13.08 -7.72
CA SER A 209 7.61 12.70 -8.10
C SER A 209 7.81 11.22 -7.78
N VAL A 210 8.39 10.46 -8.71
CA VAL A 210 8.87 9.12 -8.39
C VAL A 210 9.93 9.26 -7.31
N LEU A 211 9.73 8.58 -6.18
CA LEU A 211 10.68 8.60 -5.07
C LEU A 211 11.76 7.55 -5.30
N GLU A 212 11.35 6.29 -5.48
CA GLU A 212 12.27 5.17 -5.61
C GLU A 212 11.58 3.93 -6.18
N ILE A 213 12.38 3.02 -6.74
CA ILE A 213 12.00 1.62 -6.95
C ILE A 213 12.31 0.87 -5.66
N THR A 214 11.28 0.50 -4.91
CA THR A 214 11.48 -0.07 -3.56
C THR A 214 11.72 -1.57 -3.57
N GLU A 215 11.19 -2.28 -4.56
CA GLU A 215 11.29 -3.73 -4.64
C GLU A 215 11.31 -4.17 -6.11
N VAL A 216 12.21 -5.11 -6.43
CA VAL A 216 12.22 -5.87 -7.68
C VAL A 216 12.32 -7.33 -7.27
N ASP A 217 11.25 -8.08 -7.47
CA ASP A 217 11.19 -9.51 -7.13
C ASP A 217 11.13 -10.34 -8.40
N VAL A 218 12.20 -11.08 -8.66
CA VAL A 218 12.32 -11.98 -9.81
C VAL A 218 12.81 -13.33 -9.28
N PRO A 219 11.96 -14.37 -9.26
CA PRO A 219 12.35 -15.70 -8.86
C PRO A 219 13.55 -16.21 -9.66
N ALA A 220 14.48 -16.89 -9.00
CA ALA A 220 15.68 -17.40 -9.65
C ALA A 220 15.34 -18.35 -10.81
N GLY A 221 15.75 -17.97 -12.02
CA GLY A 221 15.44 -18.71 -13.26
C GLY A 221 13.98 -18.59 -13.73
N GLY A 222 13.21 -17.66 -13.16
CA GLY A 222 11.88 -17.30 -13.63
C GLY A 222 11.93 -16.36 -14.83
N ASP A 223 10.92 -16.45 -15.68
CA ASP A 223 10.64 -15.59 -16.84
C ASP A 223 9.65 -14.46 -16.51
N ARG A 224 9.31 -14.31 -15.23
CA ARG A 224 8.37 -13.33 -14.70
C ARG A 224 8.85 -12.81 -13.36
N GLY A 225 8.51 -11.58 -13.05
CA GLY A 225 8.69 -10.97 -11.74
C GLY A 225 7.80 -9.75 -11.59
N THR A 226 8.05 -8.97 -10.55
CA THR A 226 7.33 -7.71 -10.31
C THR A 226 8.30 -6.64 -9.85
N PHE A 227 7.92 -5.38 -10.03
CA PHE A 227 8.57 -4.28 -9.31
C PHE A 227 7.55 -3.27 -8.80
N THR A 228 7.97 -2.60 -7.73
CA THR A 228 7.15 -1.65 -7.00
C THR A 228 7.71 -0.24 -7.19
N LEU A 229 6.87 0.68 -7.63
CA LEU A 229 7.16 2.12 -7.69
C LEU A 229 6.45 2.86 -6.58
N GLU A 230 7.20 3.65 -5.83
CA GLU A 230 6.65 4.61 -4.88
C GLU A 230 6.69 6.03 -5.46
N PHE A 231 5.53 6.67 -5.43
CA PHE A 231 5.33 8.06 -5.81
C PHE A 231 5.16 8.88 -4.55
N GLY A 232 5.87 10.00 -4.47
CA GLY A 232 5.69 11.02 -3.44
C GLY A 232 5.01 12.25 -4.03
N ALA A 233 4.31 13.02 -3.20
CA ALA A 233 3.93 14.37 -3.61
C ALA A 233 5.19 15.19 -3.89
N LYS A 234 5.17 16.06 -4.90
CA LYS A 234 6.35 16.86 -5.27
C LYS A 234 6.86 17.67 -4.07
N GLY A 235 8.12 17.44 -3.67
CA GLY A 235 8.74 18.08 -2.49
C GLY A 235 8.50 17.36 -1.17
N SER A 236 7.80 16.23 -1.17
CA SER A 236 7.67 15.31 -0.05
C SER A 236 8.61 14.12 -0.23
N SER A 237 9.19 13.63 0.86
CA SER A 237 9.89 12.34 0.90
C SER A 237 8.98 11.19 1.35
N VAL A 238 7.69 11.47 1.57
CA VAL A 238 6.72 10.49 2.00
C VAL A 238 6.01 9.92 0.77
N PRO A 239 6.00 8.59 0.58
CA PRO A 239 5.25 7.97 -0.49
C PRO A 239 3.75 8.16 -0.26
N VAL A 240 3.04 8.56 -1.31
CA VAL A 240 1.59 8.80 -1.31
C VAL A 240 0.84 7.83 -2.22
N LYS A 241 1.53 7.18 -3.16
CA LYS A 241 0.99 6.12 -4.00
C LYS A 241 2.06 5.07 -4.26
N THR A 242 1.67 3.81 -4.18
CA THR A 242 2.52 2.69 -4.61
C THR A 242 1.85 2.01 -5.78
N VAL A 243 2.63 1.68 -6.80
CA VAL A 243 2.13 1.03 -8.00
C VAL A 243 2.98 -0.20 -8.29
N TYR A 244 2.31 -1.31 -8.54
CA TYR A 244 2.94 -2.58 -8.88
C TYR A 244 2.91 -2.76 -10.39
N TYR A 245 4.05 -3.19 -10.93
CA TYR A 245 4.21 -3.51 -12.34
C TYR A 245 4.71 -4.94 -12.46
N ASP A 246 4.25 -5.62 -13.51
CA ASP A 246 4.77 -6.94 -13.85
C ASP A 246 6.03 -6.78 -14.69
N LEU A 247 7.01 -7.67 -14.49
CA LEU A 247 8.15 -7.88 -15.37
C LEU A 247 7.98 -9.22 -16.06
N VAL A 248 8.16 -9.26 -17.38
CA VAL A 248 8.08 -10.49 -18.17
C VAL A 248 9.23 -10.51 -19.16
N GLU A 249 9.91 -11.65 -19.26
CA GLU A 249 10.91 -11.89 -20.28
C GLU A 249 10.23 -12.25 -21.61
N GLU A 250 10.33 -11.36 -22.61
CA GLU A 250 9.83 -11.56 -23.97
C GLU A 250 11.03 -11.62 -24.93
N ASP A 251 11.17 -12.73 -25.66
CA ASP A 251 12.24 -12.95 -26.64
C ASP A 251 13.68 -12.77 -26.08
N GLY A 252 13.88 -13.05 -24.79
CA GLY A 252 15.16 -12.89 -24.10
C GLY A 252 15.43 -11.48 -23.57
N GLU A 253 14.44 -10.60 -23.62
CA GLU A 253 14.51 -9.24 -23.07
C GLU A 253 13.42 -9.04 -22.01
N TRP A 254 13.79 -8.47 -20.86
CA TRP A 254 12.80 -8.08 -19.85
C TRP A 254 11.96 -6.89 -20.33
N LYS A 255 10.65 -6.97 -20.10
CA LYS A 255 9.65 -5.94 -20.43
C LYS A 255 8.75 -5.68 -19.24
N VAL A 256 8.25 -4.45 -19.14
CA VAL A 256 7.25 -4.00 -18.18
C VAL A 256 5.85 -4.26 -18.73
N CYS A 257 5.09 -5.07 -18.02
CA CYS A 257 3.73 -5.49 -18.33
C CYS A 257 2.73 -4.89 -17.33
N GLY A 258 1.46 -4.86 -17.69
CA GLY A 258 0.37 -4.42 -16.80
C GLY A 258 0.27 -2.90 -16.66
N VAL A 259 0.97 -2.13 -17.50
CA VAL A 259 1.10 -0.68 -17.38
C VAL A 259 -0.28 -0.02 -17.36
N LEU A 260 -1.21 -0.40 -18.23
CA LEU A 260 -2.54 0.23 -18.24
C LEU A 260 -3.38 -0.11 -17.01
N THR A 261 -3.23 -1.31 -16.44
CA THR A 261 -3.97 -1.73 -15.26
C THR A 261 -3.51 -0.95 -14.04
N ALA A 262 -2.19 -0.87 -13.86
CA ALA A 262 -1.51 -0.15 -12.80
C ALA A 262 -1.84 1.36 -12.74
N TRP A 263 -2.29 1.90 -13.87
CA TRP A 263 -2.60 3.32 -14.04
C TRP A 263 -4.07 3.67 -13.83
N ILE A 264 -4.97 2.72 -14.05
CA ILE A 264 -6.42 2.91 -13.88
C ILE A 264 -6.84 2.60 -12.43
N SER A 265 -6.03 1.83 -11.69
CA SER A 265 -6.14 1.60 -10.23
C SER A 265 -5.66 2.79 -9.40
#